data_AF-A0A2V9MH91-F1
#
_entry.id   AF-A0A2V9MH91-F1
#
_cell.length_a   1.000
_cell.length_b   1.000
_cell.length_c   1.000
_cell.angle_alpha   90.00
_cell.angle_beta   90.00
_cell.angle_gamma   90.00
#
_symmetry.space_group_name_H-M   'P 1'
#
loop_
_entity.id
_entity.type
_entity.pdbx_description
1 polymer ?
#
loop_
_entity_poly.entity_id
_entity_poly.type
_entity_poly.pdbx_seq_one_letter_code
_entity_poly.pdbx_strand_id
1 'polypeptide(L)'
;MHRISYDAGPCRGELHKAILNALNYEIREMCRRLGFSRQEIYEVVVAGNSTMRDLFFNLDVQSIGQRPYKSMIEHEFLEGKRQTTALGEEARHLRVYVNPEAKVYGMPLVASHVGADTAADLVAIDIEAQREVVMLVDVGTNTEVVVGHAGRMLTASCPAGPAFEGGLIKYGMPGSDGAIESIRRTNGRFEYRTIEGGNPQGICGSGLIDLLAELRRHGQMTPKGVFANKTYETPVVPEYGITFSREDASNLAQAKAANYCGQFIVMRQFGIGPEDIT
;
A
#
# COMPACT_ATOMS: atom_id res chain seq x y z
N MET A 1 11.07 7.13 -0.30
CA MET A 1 12.21 8.08 -0.14
C MET A 1 13.19 7.67 0.95
N HIS A 2 12.82 7.54 2.23
CA HIS A 2 13.77 7.19 3.30
C HIS A 2 14.60 5.91 3.02
N ARG A 3 13.95 4.85 2.52
CA ARG A 3 14.64 3.61 2.13
C ARG A 3 15.67 3.82 1.01
N ILE A 4 15.35 4.65 0.01
CA ILE A 4 16.26 4.97 -1.09
C ILE A 4 17.49 5.71 -0.54
N SER A 5 17.29 6.73 0.28
CA SER A 5 18.38 7.49 0.89
C SER A 5 19.24 6.64 1.82
N TYR A 6 18.64 5.71 2.55
CA TYR A 6 19.36 4.77 3.42
C TYR A 6 20.26 3.82 2.62
N ASP A 7 19.74 3.26 1.53
CA ASP A 7 20.49 2.34 0.66
C ASP A 7 21.63 3.02 -0.12
N ALA A 8 21.59 4.36 -0.23
CA ALA A 8 22.67 5.16 -0.82
C ALA A 8 23.94 5.20 0.06
N GLY A 9 23.79 4.88 1.34
CA GLY A 9 24.83 5.02 2.35
C GLY A 9 25.73 3.80 2.50
N PRO A 10 26.54 3.75 3.57
CA PRO A 10 27.42 2.61 3.87
C PRO A 10 26.65 1.30 4.16
N CYS A 11 25.36 1.39 4.43
CA CYS A 11 24.46 0.27 4.73
C CYS A 11 23.82 -0.36 3.47
N ARG A 12 24.35 -0.08 2.28
CA ARG A 12 23.82 -0.62 1.01
C ARG A 12 23.63 -2.14 1.07
N GLY A 13 22.46 -2.60 0.65
CA GLY A 13 22.10 -4.02 0.65
C GLY A 13 21.60 -4.58 1.99
N GLU A 14 21.58 -3.80 3.08
CA GLU A 14 20.91 -4.20 4.32
C GLU A 14 19.40 -4.32 4.13
N LEU A 15 18.79 -3.44 3.33
CA LEU A 15 17.36 -3.53 3.01
C LEU A 15 17.03 -4.78 2.20
N HIS A 16 17.87 -5.13 1.22
CA HIS A 16 17.75 -6.39 0.48
C HIS A 16 17.78 -7.60 1.44
N LYS A 17 18.77 -7.64 2.35
CA LYS A 17 18.85 -8.69 3.38
C LYS A 17 17.62 -8.73 4.29
N ALA A 18 17.11 -7.56 4.70
CA ALA A 18 15.93 -7.47 5.55
C ALA A 18 14.68 -8.04 4.86
N ILE A 19 14.48 -7.71 3.59
CA ILE A 19 13.39 -8.25 2.77
C ILE A 19 13.51 -9.78 2.67
N LEU A 20 14.69 -10.29 2.32
CA LEU A 20 14.90 -11.74 2.17
C LEU A 20 14.75 -12.49 3.49
N ASN A 21 15.19 -11.92 4.61
CA ASN A 21 15.01 -12.55 5.93
C ASN A 21 13.53 -12.68 6.29
N ALA A 22 12.74 -11.63 6.06
CA ALA A 22 11.29 -11.66 6.27
C ALA A 22 10.62 -12.66 5.33
N LEU A 23 10.92 -12.61 4.02
CA LEU A 23 10.37 -13.54 3.04
C LEU A 23 10.69 -15.00 3.37
N ASN A 24 11.94 -15.31 3.69
CA ASN A 24 12.37 -16.67 4.01
C ASN A 24 11.75 -17.18 5.33
N TYR A 25 11.48 -16.28 6.28
CA TYR A 25 10.72 -16.60 7.49
C TYR A 25 9.28 -16.98 7.12
N GLU A 26 8.58 -16.16 6.33
CA GLU A 26 7.20 -16.42 5.91
C GLU A 26 7.06 -17.70 5.08
N ILE A 27 7.98 -17.95 4.14
CA ILE A 27 8.02 -19.21 3.38
C ILE A 27 8.12 -20.41 4.32
N ARG A 28 8.99 -20.35 5.33
CA ARG A 28 9.17 -21.43 6.30
C ARG A 28 7.91 -21.66 7.13
N GLU A 29 7.29 -20.60 7.65
CA GLU A 29 6.07 -20.73 8.45
C GLU A 29 4.90 -21.25 7.62
N MET A 30 4.76 -20.79 6.37
CA MET A 30 3.75 -21.29 5.43
C MET A 30 3.95 -22.78 5.15
N CYS A 31 5.17 -23.21 4.81
CA CYS A 31 5.50 -24.62 4.57
C CYS A 31 5.19 -25.49 5.80
N ARG A 32 5.56 -25.02 7.00
CA ARG A 32 5.27 -25.72 8.27
C ARG A 32 3.77 -25.87 8.53
N ARG A 33 3.00 -24.81 8.26
CA ARG A 33 1.54 -24.80 8.46
C ARG A 33 0.81 -25.70 7.47
N LEU A 34 1.25 -25.73 6.22
CA LEU A 34 0.59 -26.45 5.12
C LEU A 34 1.14 -27.86 4.89
N GLY A 35 2.26 -28.22 5.53
CA GLY A 35 2.78 -29.59 5.53
C GLY A 35 3.53 -30.00 4.27
N PHE A 36 4.19 -29.07 3.58
CA PHE A 36 5.01 -29.35 2.40
C PHE A 36 6.45 -28.80 2.56
N SER A 37 7.38 -29.34 1.78
CA SER A 37 8.78 -28.92 1.75
C SER A 37 8.96 -27.67 0.88
N ARG A 38 9.76 -26.71 1.35
CA ARG A 38 10.16 -25.54 0.55
C ARG A 38 10.81 -25.91 -0.81
N GLN A 39 11.37 -27.12 -0.95
CA GLN A 39 11.95 -27.61 -2.21
C GLN A 39 10.89 -27.96 -3.27
N GLU A 40 9.62 -28.02 -2.89
CA GLU A 40 8.48 -28.22 -3.78
C GLU A 40 7.98 -26.88 -4.37
N ILE A 41 8.58 -25.75 -3.98
CA ILE A 41 8.30 -24.44 -4.58
C ILE A 41 9.26 -24.22 -5.75
N TYR A 42 8.73 -24.29 -6.98
CA TYR A 42 9.49 -24.17 -8.22
C TYR A 42 9.44 -22.78 -8.87
N GLU A 43 8.47 -21.95 -8.49
CA GLU A 43 8.30 -20.60 -9.03
C GLU A 43 7.90 -19.63 -7.93
N VAL A 44 8.43 -18.41 -8.01
CA VAL A 44 8.09 -17.30 -7.11
C VAL A 44 7.85 -16.06 -7.97
N VAL A 45 6.68 -15.44 -7.83
CA VAL A 45 6.36 -14.17 -8.49
C VAL A 45 6.40 -13.05 -7.45
N VAL A 46 7.09 -11.96 -7.78
CA VAL A 46 7.31 -10.80 -6.91
C VAL A 46 6.64 -9.59 -7.52
N ALA A 47 5.64 -9.07 -6.81
CA ALA A 47 4.94 -7.83 -7.10
C ALA A 47 5.17 -6.83 -5.96
N GLY A 48 5.38 -5.57 -6.33
CA GLY A 48 5.64 -4.48 -5.40
C GLY A 48 6.06 -3.23 -6.15
N ASN A 49 5.95 -2.07 -5.50
CA ASN A 49 6.34 -0.81 -6.13
C ASN A 49 7.79 -0.84 -6.61
N SER A 50 8.15 0.07 -7.52
CA SER A 50 9.45 0.08 -8.20
C SER A 50 10.63 -0.03 -7.24
N THR A 51 10.58 0.67 -6.11
CA THR A 51 11.65 0.61 -5.10
C THR A 51 11.73 -0.74 -4.42
N MET A 52 10.60 -1.30 -3.97
CA MET A 52 10.59 -2.57 -3.25
C MET A 52 11.02 -3.74 -4.13
N ARG A 53 10.54 -3.77 -5.38
CA ARG A 53 10.94 -4.79 -6.34
C ARG A 53 12.42 -4.71 -6.66
N ASP A 54 12.94 -3.52 -6.94
CA ASP A 54 14.36 -3.37 -7.29
C ASP A 54 15.28 -3.67 -6.10
N LEU A 55 14.91 -3.27 -4.87
CA LEU A 55 15.61 -3.68 -3.64
C LEU A 55 15.61 -5.21 -3.47
N PHE A 56 14.50 -5.88 -3.76
CA PHE A 56 14.42 -7.34 -3.71
C PHE A 56 15.41 -8.00 -4.69
N PHE A 57 15.54 -7.48 -5.92
CA PHE A 57 16.54 -7.93 -6.89
C PHE A 57 17.96 -7.38 -6.65
N ASN A 58 18.20 -6.73 -5.50
CA ASN A 58 19.49 -6.15 -5.11
C ASN A 58 20.03 -5.12 -6.14
N LEU A 59 19.13 -4.37 -6.77
CA LEU A 59 19.46 -3.33 -7.75
C LEU A 59 19.66 -1.97 -7.08
N ASP A 60 20.34 -1.07 -7.78
CA ASP A 60 20.46 0.33 -7.35
C ASP A 60 19.12 1.07 -7.52
N VAL A 61 18.65 1.71 -6.46
CA VAL A 61 17.35 2.39 -6.42
C VAL A 61 17.45 3.92 -6.37
N GLN A 62 18.65 4.49 -6.50
CA GLN A 62 18.87 5.93 -6.32
C GLN A 62 18.15 6.77 -7.38
N SER A 63 18.15 6.29 -8.63
CA SER A 63 17.47 6.92 -9.76
C SER A 63 15.96 7.06 -9.58
N ILE A 64 15.34 6.22 -8.75
CA ILE A 64 13.91 6.33 -8.42
C ILE A 64 13.65 7.58 -7.55
N GLY A 65 14.61 7.98 -6.72
CA GLY A 65 14.49 9.15 -5.83
C GLY A 65 14.88 10.49 -6.46
N GLN A 66 15.42 10.48 -7.68
CA GLN A 66 15.96 11.67 -8.34
C GLN A 66 15.32 11.84 -9.71
N ARG A 67 15.01 13.07 -10.11
CA ARG A 67 14.43 13.36 -11.44
C ARG A 67 15.30 12.71 -12.54
N PRO A 68 14.74 11.89 -13.45
CA PRO A 68 13.31 11.79 -13.83
C PRO A 68 12.47 10.74 -13.07
N TYR A 69 12.92 10.29 -11.89
CA TYR A 69 12.24 9.39 -10.96
C TYR A 69 11.93 8.02 -11.56
N LYS A 70 12.95 7.34 -12.08
CA LYS A 70 12.76 6.06 -12.79
C LYS A 70 13.75 5.03 -12.31
N SER A 71 13.33 3.77 -12.32
CA SER A 71 14.23 2.64 -12.10
C SER A 71 15.30 2.58 -13.19
N MET A 72 16.48 2.05 -12.89
CA MET A 72 17.49 1.74 -13.92
C MET A 72 16.96 0.76 -14.97
N ILE A 73 16.09 -0.17 -14.55
CA ILE A 73 15.42 -1.12 -15.43
C ILE A 73 14.45 -0.41 -16.38
N GLU A 74 13.72 0.59 -15.88
CA GLU A 74 12.85 1.42 -16.71
C GLU A 74 13.66 2.27 -17.69
N HIS A 75 14.79 2.84 -17.26
CA HIS A 75 15.71 3.56 -18.15
C HIS A 75 16.20 2.69 -19.30
N GLU A 76 16.69 1.49 -19.01
CA GLU A 76 17.15 0.55 -20.03
C GLU A 76 16.03 0.18 -21.02
N PHE A 77 14.80 0.02 -20.53
CA PHE A 77 13.65 -0.28 -21.38
C PHE A 77 13.32 0.88 -22.32
N LEU A 78 13.25 2.11 -21.79
CA LEU A 78 12.98 3.31 -22.59
C LEU A 78 14.09 3.63 -23.60
N GLU A 79 15.33 3.23 -23.30
CA GLU A 79 16.48 3.36 -24.20
C GLU A 79 16.57 2.22 -25.23
N GLY A 80 15.64 1.25 -25.21
CA GLY A 80 15.63 0.09 -26.11
C GLY A 80 16.72 -0.94 -25.84
N LYS A 81 17.41 -0.85 -24.69
CA LYS A 81 18.45 -1.81 -24.27
C LYS A 81 17.87 -3.13 -23.78
N ARG A 82 16.57 -3.16 -23.44
CA ARG A 82 15.82 -4.36 -23.05
C ARG A 82 14.38 -4.30 -23.54
N GLN A 83 13.77 -5.47 -23.69
CA GLN A 83 12.42 -5.63 -24.24
C GLN A 83 11.30 -5.53 -23.18
N THR A 84 11.63 -5.65 -21.90
CA THR A 84 10.64 -5.62 -20.80
C THR A 84 11.28 -5.11 -19.52
N THR A 85 10.47 -4.50 -18.65
CA THR A 85 10.86 -4.14 -17.28
C THR A 85 10.67 -5.29 -16.29
N ALA A 86 10.14 -6.43 -16.72
CA ALA A 86 10.11 -7.65 -15.93
C ALA A 86 11.53 -8.19 -15.70
N LEU A 87 11.70 -8.87 -14.57
CA LEU A 87 12.97 -9.48 -14.16
C LEU A 87 12.80 -10.98 -13.95
N GLY A 88 13.86 -11.73 -14.21
CA GLY A 88 13.90 -13.18 -13.98
C GLY A 88 15.26 -13.55 -13.42
N GLU A 89 15.27 -14.26 -12.30
CA GLU A 89 16.48 -14.79 -11.67
C GLU A 89 16.23 -16.17 -11.08
N GLU A 90 17.30 -16.85 -10.70
CA GLU A 90 17.20 -18.11 -9.96
C GLU A 90 17.18 -17.84 -8.46
N ALA A 91 16.35 -18.60 -7.73
CA ALA A 91 16.19 -18.42 -6.28
C ALA A 91 17.53 -18.49 -5.53
N ARG A 92 18.47 -19.34 -5.97
CA ARG A 92 19.82 -19.45 -5.38
C ARG A 92 20.64 -18.16 -5.50
N HIS A 93 20.49 -17.36 -6.56
CA HIS A 93 21.22 -16.11 -6.75
C HIS A 93 20.68 -15.00 -5.85
N LEU A 94 19.36 -15.02 -5.59
CA LEU A 94 18.68 -14.07 -4.73
C LEU A 94 18.61 -14.51 -3.26
N ARG A 95 19.13 -15.69 -2.91
CA ARG A 95 19.03 -16.27 -1.55
C ARG A 95 17.57 -16.41 -1.06
N VAL A 96 16.66 -16.73 -1.98
CA VAL A 96 15.30 -17.15 -1.66
C VAL A 96 15.31 -18.64 -1.37
N TYR A 97 14.84 -19.02 -0.19
CA TYR A 97 14.95 -20.38 0.33
C TYR A 97 13.79 -21.26 -0.11
N VAL A 98 13.80 -21.61 -1.39
CA VAL A 98 12.89 -22.53 -2.07
C VAL A 98 13.69 -23.62 -2.78
N ASN A 99 13.16 -24.27 -3.82
CA ASN A 99 13.99 -25.09 -4.70
C ASN A 99 15.15 -24.25 -5.28
N PRO A 100 16.42 -24.71 -5.24
CA PRO A 100 17.55 -23.94 -5.74
C PRO A 100 17.45 -23.55 -7.23
N GLU A 101 16.73 -24.35 -8.02
CA GLU A 101 16.49 -24.11 -9.45
C GLU A 101 15.17 -23.36 -9.71
N ALA A 102 14.44 -22.98 -8.65
CA ALA A 102 13.22 -22.23 -8.79
C ALA A 102 13.46 -20.90 -9.51
N LYS A 103 12.53 -20.54 -10.39
CA LYS A 103 12.55 -19.26 -11.08
C LYS A 103 11.83 -18.20 -10.26
N VAL A 104 12.48 -17.06 -10.10
CA VAL A 104 11.96 -15.88 -9.41
C VAL A 104 11.69 -14.81 -10.44
N TYR A 105 10.43 -14.42 -10.60
CA TYR A 105 9.99 -13.44 -11.58
C TYR A 105 9.57 -12.15 -10.88
N GLY A 106 10.18 -11.04 -11.26
CA GLY A 106 9.72 -9.71 -10.90
C GLY A 106 8.75 -9.22 -11.96
N MET A 107 7.52 -8.90 -11.58
CA MET A 107 6.53 -8.36 -12.50
C MET A 107 7.02 -7.03 -13.12
N PRO A 108 6.53 -6.66 -14.32
CA PRO A 108 6.96 -5.44 -15.01
C PRO A 108 6.57 -4.18 -14.21
N LEU A 109 7.41 -3.13 -14.29
CA LEU A 109 7.00 -1.79 -13.84
C LEU A 109 6.07 -1.17 -14.86
N VAL A 110 5.14 -0.35 -14.36
CA VAL A 110 4.33 0.54 -15.19
C VAL A 110 5.13 1.79 -15.53
N ALA A 111 5.47 2.62 -14.55
CA ALA A 111 6.31 3.81 -14.72
C ALA A 111 6.68 4.46 -13.39
N SER A 112 7.91 4.96 -13.26
CA SER A 112 8.36 5.75 -12.11
C SER A 112 8.10 5.07 -10.76
N HIS A 113 7.13 5.57 -9.98
CA HIS A 113 6.76 4.99 -8.68
C HIS A 113 5.64 3.94 -8.78
N VAL A 114 4.93 3.89 -9.90
CA VAL A 114 3.88 2.90 -10.18
C VAL A 114 4.55 1.60 -10.61
N GLY A 115 4.54 0.63 -9.70
CA GLY A 115 5.34 -0.57 -9.86
C GLY A 115 4.54 -1.81 -10.24
N ALA A 116 5.13 -2.94 -9.86
CA ALA A 116 4.66 -4.26 -10.22
C ALA A 116 3.44 -4.73 -9.40
N ASP A 117 3.22 -4.12 -8.24
CA ASP A 117 1.98 -4.22 -7.46
C ASP A 117 0.78 -3.73 -8.28
N THR A 118 0.84 -2.52 -8.83
CA THR A 118 -0.22 -2.02 -9.71
C THR A 118 -0.40 -2.89 -10.94
N ALA A 119 0.68 -3.43 -11.50
CA ALA A 119 0.57 -4.38 -12.62
C ALA A 119 -0.15 -5.68 -12.22
N ALA A 120 0.06 -6.18 -10.99
CA ALA A 120 -0.65 -7.33 -10.45
C ALA A 120 -2.14 -7.03 -10.28
N ASP A 121 -2.48 -5.85 -9.77
CA ASP A 121 -3.87 -5.42 -9.61
C ASP A 121 -4.60 -5.36 -10.96
N LEU A 122 -3.96 -4.80 -11.98
CA LEU A 122 -4.53 -4.71 -13.33
C LEU A 122 -4.79 -6.09 -13.95
N VAL A 123 -3.92 -7.06 -13.69
CA VAL A 123 -4.14 -8.46 -14.09
C VAL A 123 -5.27 -9.08 -13.28
N ALA A 124 -5.33 -8.82 -11.97
CA ALA A 124 -6.35 -9.39 -11.09
C ALA A 124 -7.78 -8.95 -11.45
N ILE A 125 -7.95 -7.72 -11.94
CA ILE A 125 -9.23 -7.21 -12.42
C ILE A 125 -9.47 -7.46 -13.92
N ASP A 126 -8.53 -8.11 -14.62
CA ASP A 126 -8.56 -8.32 -16.07
C ASP A 126 -8.96 -7.02 -16.81
N ILE A 127 -8.20 -5.94 -16.58
CA ILE A 127 -8.57 -4.59 -17.05
C ILE A 127 -8.80 -4.53 -18.56
N GLU A 128 -8.15 -5.40 -19.34
CA GLU A 128 -8.31 -5.48 -20.80
C GLU A 128 -9.67 -6.03 -21.22
N ALA A 129 -10.25 -6.96 -20.45
CA ALA A 129 -11.58 -7.51 -20.70
C ALA A 129 -12.71 -6.56 -20.28
N GLN A 130 -12.41 -5.50 -19.53
CA GLN A 130 -13.40 -4.55 -19.05
C GLN A 130 -13.97 -3.71 -20.20
N ARG A 131 -15.29 -3.72 -20.34
CA ARG A 131 -16.00 -2.96 -21.39
C ARG A 131 -16.38 -1.56 -20.94
N GLU A 132 -16.64 -1.40 -19.65
CA GLU A 132 -17.02 -0.13 -19.04
C GLU A 132 -15.77 0.68 -18.66
N VAL A 133 -15.97 1.87 -18.11
CA VAL A 133 -14.88 2.67 -17.56
C VAL A 133 -14.61 2.22 -16.13
N VAL A 134 -13.40 1.72 -15.87
CA VAL A 134 -13.01 1.21 -14.55
C VAL A 134 -11.97 2.11 -13.94
N MET A 135 -12.13 2.41 -12.65
CA MET A 135 -11.10 3.03 -11.83
C MET A 135 -10.61 2.04 -10.77
N LEU A 136 -9.32 1.76 -10.80
CA LEU A 136 -8.62 1.06 -9.73
C LEU A 136 -7.96 2.08 -8.80
N VAL A 137 -8.13 1.87 -7.49
CA VAL A 137 -7.50 2.69 -6.45
C VAL A 137 -6.85 1.74 -5.44
N ASP A 138 -5.52 1.61 -5.51
CA ASP A 138 -4.74 0.94 -4.48
C ASP A 138 -4.38 1.97 -3.40
N VAL A 139 -4.75 1.68 -2.15
CA VAL A 139 -4.60 2.59 -1.02
C VAL A 139 -3.58 2.01 -0.05
N GLY A 140 -2.35 2.50 -0.14
CA GLY A 140 -1.31 2.26 0.85
C GLY A 140 -0.60 3.56 1.27
N THR A 141 0.66 3.43 1.68
CA THR A 141 1.56 4.56 1.93
C THR A 141 1.59 5.53 0.74
N ASN A 142 1.58 4.98 -0.47
CA ASN A 142 1.22 5.72 -1.68
C ASN A 142 -0.18 5.27 -2.11
N THR A 143 -0.90 6.14 -2.81
CA THR A 143 -2.12 5.75 -3.50
C THR A 143 -1.85 5.71 -4.99
N GLU A 144 -1.94 4.53 -5.57
CA GLU A 144 -1.89 4.31 -7.00
C GLU A 144 -3.32 4.32 -7.55
N VAL A 145 -3.57 5.20 -8.52
CA VAL A 145 -4.86 5.30 -9.21
C VAL A 145 -4.65 4.91 -10.66
N VAL A 146 -5.52 4.07 -11.20
CA VAL A 146 -5.56 3.75 -12.64
C VAL A 146 -6.98 3.94 -13.14
N VAL A 147 -7.15 4.67 -14.24
CA VAL A 147 -8.40 4.68 -15.02
C VAL A 147 -8.14 3.97 -16.35
N GLY A 148 -8.98 2.99 -16.66
CA GLY A 148 -8.90 2.21 -17.90
C GLY A 148 -10.23 2.19 -18.64
N HIS A 149 -10.17 2.38 -19.96
CA HIS A 149 -11.29 2.17 -20.86
C HIS A 149 -10.83 2.04 -22.32
N ALA A 150 -11.44 1.14 -23.10
CA ALA A 150 -11.25 0.99 -24.54
C ALA A 150 -9.77 0.91 -24.98
N GLY A 151 -8.96 0.11 -24.28
CA GLY A 151 -7.54 -0.10 -24.59
C GLY A 151 -6.61 1.06 -24.20
N ARG A 152 -7.12 2.09 -23.52
CA ARG A 152 -6.33 3.19 -22.96
C ARG A 152 -6.35 3.12 -21.43
N MET A 153 -5.18 3.31 -20.83
CA MET A 153 -5.03 3.44 -19.38
C MET A 153 -4.28 4.73 -19.03
N LEU A 154 -4.64 5.34 -17.91
CA LEU A 154 -3.89 6.44 -17.30
C LEU A 154 -3.71 6.15 -15.82
N THR A 155 -2.50 6.38 -15.31
CA THR A 155 -2.18 6.15 -13.90
C THR A 155 -1.51 7.34 -13.25
N ALA A 156 -1.67 7.46 -11.93
CA ALA A 156 -0.91 8.36 -11.08
C ALA A 156 -0.57 7.67 -9.75
N SER A 157 0.61 7.96 -9.19
CA SER A 157 0.97 7.63 -7.82
C SER A 157 0.95 8.89 -6.97
N CYS A 158 0.23 8.85 -5.86
CA CYS A 158 -0.04 9.98 -4.99
C CYS A 158 0.55 9.73 -3.60
N PRO A 159 1.36 10.65 -3.05
CA PRO A 159 1.92 10.47 -1.71
C PRO A 159 0.84 10.74 -0.66
N ALA A 160 0.10 9.70 -0.27
CA ALA A 160 -0.97 9.80 0.74
C ALA A 160 -0.41 9.74 2.18
N GLY A 161 0.68 9.01 2.38
CA GLY A 161 1.23 8.71 3.70
C GLY A 161 0.50 7.52 4.36
N PRO A 162 1.12 6.90 5.38
CA PRO A 162 0.69 5.61 5.91
C PRO A 162 -0.52 5.70 6.88
N ALA A 163 -1.28 6.80 6.86
CA ALA A 163 -2.32 7.04 7.87
C ALA A 163 -3.38 5.94 7.92
N PHE A 164 -3.82 5.43 6.76
CA PHE A 164 -4.77 4.32 6.68
C PHE A 164 -4.14 2.95 6.95
N GLU A 165 -2.81 2.84 6.94
CA GLU A 165 -2.07 1.64 7.38
C GLU A 165 -1.78 1.68 8.90
N GLY A 166 -2.29 2.70 9.60
CA GLY A 166 -2.07 2.93 11.03
C GLY A 166 -0.80 3.73 11.36
N GLY A 167 0.01 4.12 10.37
CA GLY A 167 1.19 4.94 10.57
C GLY A 167 0.84 6.41 10.86
N LEU A 168 1.65 7.09 11.69
CA LEU A 168 1.41 8.47 12.13
C LEU A 168 0.09 8.68 12.90
N ILE A 169 -0.56 7.61 13.32
CA ILE A 169 -1.77 7.64 14.14
C ILE A 169 -1.43 7.03 15.51
N LYS A 170 -1.69 7.75 16.60
CA LYS A 170 -1.25 7.37 17.96
C LYS A 170 -1.65 5.95 18.36
N TYR A 171 -2.88 5.55 18.03
CA TYR A 171 -3.41 4.21 18.25
C TYR A 171 -3.76 3.52 16.92
N GLY A 172 -3.10 3.91 15.82
CA GLY A 172 -3.24 3.24 14.55
C GLY A 172 -2.44 1.94 14.52
N MET A 173 -2.97 0.92 13.86
CA MET A 173 -2.26 -0.34 13.63
C MET A 173 -2.70 -1.01 12.32
N PRO A 174 -1.90 -1.92 11.76
CA PRO A 174 -2.34 -2.75 10.65
C PRO A 174 -3.57 -3.59 11.00
N GLY A 175 -4.30 -4.04 9.97
CA GLY A 175 -5.41 -4.98 10.15
C GLY A 175 -4.91 -6.34 10.61
N SER A 176 -4.87 -6.55 11.93
CA SER A 176 -4.49 -7.81 12.57
C SER A 176 -5.35 -8.06 13.81
N ASP A 177 -5.19 -9.22 14.46
CA ASP A 177 -5.89 -9.55 15.71
C ASP A 177 -5.82 -8.41 16.73
N GLY A 178 -6.97 -8.07 17.32
CA GLY A 178 -7.15 -6.96 18.24
C GLY A 178 -7.27 -5.57 17.60
N ALA A 179 -7.12 -5.42 16.28
CA ALA A 179 -7.39 -4.14 15.61
C ALA A 179 -8.88 -3.89 15.49
N ILE A 180 -9.33 -2.68 15.86
CA ILE A 180 -10.70 -2.23 15.67
C ILE A 180 -10.92 -2.00 14.17
N GLU A 181 -11.80 -2.80 13.55
CA GLU A 181 -12.11 -2.77 12.12
C GLU A 181 -13.40 -2.03 11.77
N SER A 182 -14.30 -1.86 12.74
CA SER A 182 -15.53 -1.09 12.56
C SER A 182 -15.92 -0.35 13.81
N ILE A 183 -16.41 0.88 13.63
CA ILE A 183 -16.84 1.79 14.70
C ILE A 183 -18.20 2.40 14.33
N ARG A 184 -19.14 2.38 15.27
CA ARG A 184 -20.43 3.05 15.15
C ARG A 184 -20.73 3.86 16.39
N ARG A 185 -21.33 5.05 16.25
CA ARG A 185 -21.78 5.82 17.41
C ARG A 185 -23.25 5.54 17.69
N THR A 186 -23.53 4.95 18.86
CA THR A 186 -24.87 4.63 19.33
C THR A 186 -25.08 5.26 20.72
N ASN A 187 -26.17 6.00 20.93
CA ASN A 187 -26.51 6.63 22.22
C ASN A 187 -25.37 7.44 22.86
N GLY A 188 -24.56 8.13 22.04
CA GLY A 188 -23.45 8.96 22.51
C GLY A 188 -22.16 8.20 22.86
N ARG A 189 -22.13 6.88 22.66
CA ARG A 189 -20.95 6.01 22.85
C ARG A 189 -20.50 5.39 21.53
N PHE A 190 -19.24 4.99 21.45
CA PHE A 190 -18.73 4.21 20.32
C PHE A 190 -18.88 2.72 20.63
N GLU A 191 -19.57 2.03 19.75
CA GLU A 191 -19.59 0.57 19.65
C GLU A 191 -18.57 0.17 18.58
N TYR A 192 -17.85 -0.92 18.81
CA TYR A 192 -16.78 -1.34 17.92
C TYR A 192 -16.73 -2.85 17.74
N ARG A 193 -16.04 -3.28 16.68
CA ARG A 193 -15.69 -4.67 16.41
C ARG A 193 -14.18 -4.77 16.17
N THR A 194 -13.56 -5.79 16.76
CA THR A 194 -12.15 -6.14 16.53
C THR A 194 -12.03 -7.34 15.60
N ILE A 195 -10.95 -7.38 14.84
CA ILE A 195 -10.54 -8.56 14.07
C ILE A 195 -10.30 -9.73 15.05
N GLU A 196 -10.81 -10.92 14.71
CA GLU A 196 -10.81 -12.13 15.56
C GLU A 196 -11.53 -12.01 16.93
N GLY A 197 -12.22 -10.90 17.20
CA GLY A 197 -13.04 -10.72 18.41
C GLY A 197 -12.26 -10.56 19.72
N GLY A 198 -10.94 -10.34 19.65
CA GLY A 198 -10.08 -10.09 20.81
C GLY A 198 -10.24 -8.71 21.44
N ASN A 199 -9.51 -8.45 22.54
CA ASN A 199 -9.45 -7.13 23.16
C ASN A 199 -8.85 -6.09 22.20
N PRO A 200 -9.36 -4.84 22.17
CA PRO A 200 -8.84 -3.83 21.26
C PRO A 200 -7.42 -3.40 21.65
N GLN A 201 -6.52 -3.38 20.68
CA GLN A 201 -5.13 -2.93 20.83
C GLN A 201 -4.85 -1.62 20.08
N GLY A 202 -5.70 -1.28 19.12
CA GLY A 202 -5.59 -0.11 18.25
C GLY A 202 -6.70 -0.11 17.21
N ILE A 203 -6.62 0.81 16.25
CA ILE A 203 -7.61 1.04 15.21
C ILE A 203 -6.94 0.84 13.84
N CYS A 204 -7.49 -0.04 13.01
CA CYS A 204 -7.00 -0.20 11.64
C CYS A 204 -7.68 0.77 10.66
N GLY A 205 -7.22 0.79 9.41
CA GLY A 205 -7.68 1.73 8.38
C GLY A 205 -9.21 1.83 8.25
N SER A 206 -9.91 0.70 8.20
CA SER A 206 -11.38 0.69 8.12
C SER A 206 -12.04 1.29 9.37
N GLY A 207 -11.52 0.96 10.56
CA GLY A 207 -11.98 1.55 11.82
C GLY A 207 -11.72 3.06 11.88
N LEU A 208 -10.60 3.54 11.34
CA LEU A 208 -10.28 4.97 11.28
C LEU A 208 -11.23 5.72 10.33
N ILE A 209 -11.59 5.12 9.20
CA ILE A 209 -12.59 5.66 8.27
C ILE A 209 -13.95 5.77 8.96
N ASP A 210 -14.40 4.70 9.61
CA ASP A 210 -15.65 4.65 10.37
C ASP A 210 -15.67 5.73 11.47
N LEU A 211 -14.59 5.85 12.25
CA LEU A 211 -14.46 6.84 13.30
C LEU A 211 -14.58 8.28 12.77
N LEU A 212 -13.88 8.60 11.68
CA LEU A 212 -14.00 9.92 11.04
C LEU A 212 -15.42 10.17 10.57
N ALA A 213 -16.05 9.18 9.93
CA ALA A 213 -17.42 9.28 9.44
C ALA A 213 -18.41 9.52 10.59
N GLU A 214 -18.30 8.77 11.69
CA GLU A 214 -19.15 8.89 12.87
C GLU A 214 -18.98 10.24 13.57
N LEU A 215 -17.74 10.71 13.72
CA LEU A 215 -17.44 12.02 14.30
C LEU A 215 -18.02 13.16 13.45
N ARG A 216 -17.94 13.06 12.12
CA ARG A 216 -18.50 14.07 11.20
C ARG A 216 -20.02 14.02 11.15
N ARG A 217 -20.61 12.82 11.05
CA ARG A 217 -22.06 12.58 10.96
C ARG A 217 -22.81 13.06 12.19
N HIS A 218 -22.23 12.92 13.37
CA HIS A 218 -22.83 13.33 14.65
C HIS A 218 -22.37 14.71 15.14
N GLY A 219 -21.76 15.53 14.27
CA GLY A 219 -21.34 16.89 14.60
C GLY A 219 -20.27 16.98 15.70
N GLN A 220 -19.59 15.89 16.04
CA GLN A 220 -18.54 15.84 17.06
C GLN A 220 -17.21 16.39 16.55
N MET A 221 -17.07 16.56 15.24
CA MET A 221 -15.89 17.11 14.58
C MET A 221 -16.31 18.00 13.41
N THR A 222 -15.64 19.14 13.24
CA THR A 222 -15.83 20.07 12.12
C THR A 222 -15.12 19.58 10.84
N PRO A 223 -15.38 20.15 9.65
CA PRO A 223 -14.66 19.78 8.43
C PRO A 223 -13.15 20.01 8.50
N LYS A 224 -12.70 20.87 9.42
CA LYS A 224 -11.28 21.19 9.66
C LYS A 224 -10.64 20.30 10.73
N GLY A 225 -11.28 19.21 11.16
CA GLY A 225 -10.74 18.29 12.16
C GLY A 225 -10.75 18.83 13.59
N VAL A 226 -11.51 19.89 13.90
CA VAL A 226 -11.65 20.40 15.28
C VAL A 226 -12.85 19.73 15.95
N PHE A 227 -12.64 19.15 17.14
CA PHE A 227 -13.72 18.54 17.94
C PHE A 227 -14.69 19.58 18.52
N ALA A 228 -15.95 19.19 18.69
CA ALA A 228 -17.05 20.09 19.10
C ALA A 228 -16.83 20.75 20.47
N ASN A 229 -16.27 20.00 21.41
CA ASN A 229 -15.89 20.45 22.75
C ASN A 229 -14.54 21.20 22.78
N LYS A 230 -13.90 21.41 21.62
CA LYS A 230 -12.58 22.04 21.45
C LYS A 230 -11.43 21.34 22.18
N THR A 231 -11.58 20.07 22.57
CA THR A 231 -10.47 19.29 23.13
C THR A 231 -9.44 18.94 22.06
N TYR A 232 -8.25 18.52 22.49
CA TYR A 232 -7.21 18.03 21.59
C TYR A 232 -7.39 16.55 21.23
N GLU A 233 -7.93 15.75 22.14
CA GLU A 233 -8.25 14.34 21.92
C GLU A 233 -9.70 14.05 22.32
N THR A 234 -10.29 13.02 21.71
CA THR A 234 -11.55 12.40 22.13
C THR A 234 -11.29 10.95 22.52
N PRO A 235 -11.88 10.44 23.62
CA PRO A 235 -11.82 9.03 23.92
C PRO A 235 -12.66 8.24 22.90
N VAL A 236 -12.13 7.11 22.44
CA VAL A 236 -12.83 6.17 21.54
C VAL A 236 -13.22 4.93 22.32
N VAL A 237 -12.26 4.33 23.01
CA VAL A 237 -12.47 3.17 23.90
C VAL A 237 -11.86 3.48 25.28
N PRO A 238 -12.59 4.21 26.15
CA PRO A 238 -12.06 4.71 27.42
C PRO A 238 -11.48 3.62 28.32
N GLU A 239 -12.12 2.45 28.37
CA GLU A 239 -11.73 1.32 29.22
C GLU A 239 -10.39 0.68 28.83
N TYR A 240 -9.93 0.87 27.58
CA TYR A 240 -8.60 0.48 27.10
C TYR A 240 -7.69 1.70 26.87
N GLY A 241 -8.12 2.91 27.23
CA GLY A 241 -7.35 4.14 27.06
C GLY A 241 -7.11 4.56 25.61
N ILE A 242 -7.88 4.02 24.65
CA ILE A 242 -7.72 4.34 23.22
C ILE A 242 -8.40 5.69 22.95
N THR A 243 -7.62 6.65 22.44
CA THR A 243 -8.07 7.99 22.09
C THR A 243 -7.82 8.30 20.62
N PHE A 244 -8.39 9.40 20.15
CA PHE A 244 -8.17 9.93 18.81
C PHE A 244 -7.94 11.44 18.88
N SER A 245 -6.81 11.89 18.37
CA SER A 245 -6.36 13.28 18.47
C SER A 245 -6.69 14.11 17.23
N ARG A 246 -6.57 15.44 17.36
CA ARG A 246 -6.65 16.36 16.22
C ARG A 246 -5.52 16.18 15.22
N GLU A 247 -4.36 15.70 15.68
CA GLU A 247 -3.22 15.36 14.82
C GLU A 247 -3.52 14.11 14.00
N ASP A 248 -4.07 13.06 14.62
CA ASP A 248 -4.53 11.86 13.92
C ASP A 248 -5.56 12.23 12.83
N ALA A 249 -6.54 13.09 13.17
CA ALA A 249 -7.53 13.59 12.22
C ALA A 249 -6.89 14.38 11.07
N SER A 250 -5.86 15.17 11.35
CA SER A 250 -5.12 15.93 10.33
C SER A 250 -4.36 15.00 9.37
N ASN A 251 -3.67 13.99 9.90
CA ASN A 251 -2.92 13.01 9.10
C ASN A 251 -3.85 12.23 8.18
N LEU A 252 -5.00 11.76 8.68
CA LEU A 252 -5.99 11.08 7.86
C LEU A 252 -6.63 12.01 6.82
N ALA A 253 -6.89 13.28 7.17
CA ALA A 253 -7.44 14.24 6.22
C ALA A 253 -6.48 14.50 5.05
N GLN A 254 -5.17 14.59 5.31
CA GLN A 254 -4.14 14.73 4.28
C GLN A 254 -4.07 13.48 3.38
N ALA A 255 -4.06 12.28 3.97
CA ALA A 255 -4.08 11.03 3.20
C ALA A 255 -5.31 10.91 2.31
N LYS A 256 -6.50 11.19 2.86
CA LYS A 256 -7.76 11.21 2.11
C LYS A 256 -7.76 12.26 0.99
N ALA A 257 -7.18 13.43 1.24
CA ALA A 257 -7.09 14.50 0.25
C ALA A 257 -6.15 14.14 -0.89
N ALA A 258 -4.98 13.55 -0.60
CA ALA A 258 -4.04 13.08 -1.62
C ALA A 258 -4.69 12.03 -2.54
N ASN A 259 -5.38 11.05 -1.97
CA ASN A 259 -6.11 10.04 -2.72
C ASN A 259 -7.18 10.67 -3.65
N TYR A 260 -8.05 11.53 -3.09
CA TYR A 260 -9.07 12.22 -3.88
C TYR A 260 -8.47 13.09 -5.00
N CYS A 261 -7.38 13.81 -4.74
CA CYS A 261 -6.69 14.61 -5.75
C CYS A 261 -6.16 13.72 -6.89
N GLY A 262 -5.60 12.56 -6.57
CA GLY A 262 -5.17 11.56 -7.55
C GLY A 262 -6.30 11.14 -8.47
N GLN A 263 -7.40 10.66 -7.88
CA GLN A 263 -8.60 10.27 -8.63
C GLN A 263 -9.11 11.39 -9.52
N PHE A 264 -9.26 12.60 -8.97
CA PHE A 264 -9.75 13.76 -9.71
C PHE A 264 -8.85 14.13 -10.89
N ILE A 265 -7.53 14.14 -10.70
CA ILE A 265 -6.57 14.49 -11.76
C ILE A 265 -6.58 13.43 -12.86
N VAL A 266 -6.57 12.14 -12.51
CA VAL A 266 -6.58 11.05 -13.50
C VAL A 266 -7.89 11.08 -14.30
N MET A 267 -9.05 11.20 -13.66
CA MET A 267 -10.34 11.33 -14.36
C MET A 267 -10.37 12.52 -15.32
N ARG A 268 -10.00 13.71 -14.82
CA ARG A 268 -9.97 14.94 -15.62
C ARG A 268 -9.09 14.78 -16.85
N GLN A 269 -7.94 14.12 -16.71
CA GLN A 269 -6.97 13.97 -17.79
C GLN A 269 -7.30 12.81 -18.74
N PHE A 270 -8.08 11.84 -18.26
CA PHE A 270 -8.68 10.82 -19.10
C PHE A 270 -9.85 11.39 -19.93
N GLY A 271 -10.58 12.37 -19.38
CA GLY A 271 -11.70 13.06 -20.00
C GLY A 271 -13.07 12.60 -19.51
N ILE A 272 -13.16 12.11 -18.26
CA ILE A 272 -14.36 11.52 -17.66
C ILE A 272 -14.71 12.19 -16.32
N GLY A 273 -15.95 11.98 -15.85
CA GLY A 273 -16.43 12.32 -14.51
C GLY A 273 -16.69 11.08 -13.64
N PRO A 274 -16.95 11.26 -12.33
CA PRO A 274 -17.29 10.17 -11.42
C PRO A 274 -18.51 9.34 -11.87
N GLU A 275 -19.45 9.97 -12.57
CA GLU A 275 -20.66 9.36 -13.12
C GLU A 275 -20.39 8.36 -14.25
N ASP A 276 -19.21 8.42 -14.87
CA ASP A 276 -18.83 7.51 -15.95
C ASP A 276 -18.24 6.19 -15.42
N ILE A 277 -17.82 6.15 -14.15
CA ILE A 277 -17.14 5.00 -13.53
C ILE A 277 -18.19 3.99 -13.05
N THR A 278 -17.98 2.72 -13.40
CA THR A 278 -18.81 1.57 -12.96
C THR A 278 -18.20 0.79 -11.82
#